data_AF-A0A0Q9ZIZ8-F1
#
_entry.id   AF-A0A0Q9ZIZ8-F1
#
_cell.length_a   1.000
_cell.length_b   1.000
_cell.length_c   1.000
_cell.angle_alpha   90.00
_cell.angle_beta   90.00
_cell.angle_gamma   90.00
#
_symmetry.space_group_name_H-M   'P 1'
#
loop_
_entity.id
_entity.type
_entity.pdbx_description
1 polymer ?
#
loop_
_entity_poly.entity_id
_entity_poly.type
_entity_poly.pdbx_seq_one_letter_code
_entity_poly.pdbx_strand_id
1 'polypeptide(L)'
;MSTINDSTNPVTPDLCQLVYISRITSTGLSSPSTLNDISETAVERNKIDNVTGILCYGNGYFLQCVEGSEQALTNLKNRLLVDDRHKELKILDFSEITKRRFAGWSLRSITLERWMTKEPELKKLMPFKPYEWDSNEWQKFLDILQGYYEEQTRTGNVDTPPVKYSTLGVTLSKVVGQHQAFFLIQTILGLMIVATLLWLLL
;
A
#
# COMPACT_ATOMS: atom_id res chain seq x y z
N MET A 1 26.19 52.32 16.61
CA MET A 1 25.50 51.41 17.55
C MET A 1 24.35 50.74 16.81
N SER A 2 24.09 49.48 17.13
CA SER A 2 23.09 48.55 16.55
C SER A 2 23.61 47.62 15.44
N THR A 3 24.39 46.63 15.89
CA THR A 3 24.58 45.33 15.27
C THR A 3 23.27 44.53 15.34
N ILE A 4 22.66 44.23 14.19
CA ILE A 4 21.60 43.22 14.10
C ILE A 4 22.32 41.87 14.03
N ASN A 5 22.27 41.12 15.14
CA ASN A 5 22.65 39.71 15.18
C ASN A 5 21.63 38.93 14.35
N ASP A 6 21.99 38.61 13.12
CA ASP A 6 21.33 37.54 12.37
C ASP A 6 21.78 36.21 13.00
N SER A 7 20.99 35.72 13.94
CA SER A 7 21.17 34.40 14.52
C SER A 7 20.86 33.36 13.46
N THR A 8 21.87 32.97 12.69
CA THR A 8 21.84 31.75 11.88
C THR A 8 21.77 30.57 12.84
N ASN A 9 20.57 30.26 13.33
CA ASN A 9 20.28 28.90 13.78
C ASN A 9 20.67 28.00 12.60
N PRO A 10 21.49 26.95 12.82
CA PRO A 10 21.70 25.96 11.77
C PRO A 10 20.30 25.48 11.39
N VAL A 11 19.91 25.67 10.13
CA VAL A 11 18.66 25.11 9.59
C VAL A 11 18.83 23.61 9.69
N THR A 12 18.42 23.03 10.82
CA THR A 12 18.24 21.61 10.97
C THR A 12 17.25 21.22 9.87
N PRO A 13 17.57 20.24 9.02
CA PRO A 13 16.64 19.84 7.98
C PRO A 13 15.33 19.47 8.66
N ASP A 14 14.27 20.21 8.34
CA ASP A 14 12.89 19.87 8.67
C ASP A 14 12.59 18.54 8.00
N LEU A 15 12.83 17.46 8.75
CA LEU A 15 12.69 16.10 8.30
C LEU A 15 11.91 15.33 9.37
N CYS A 16 10.68 15.01 9.00
CA CYS A 16 9.76 14.23 9.80
C CYS A 16 9.42 12.92 9.10
N GLN A 17 8.86 11.99 9.86
CA GLN A 17 8.15 10.84 9.34
C GLN A 17 6.68 10.86 9.75
N LEU A 18 5.83 10.30 8.89
CA LEU A 18 4.43 10.02 9.17
C LEU A 18 4.17 8.55 8.86
N VAL A 19 3.74 7.81 9.87
CA VAL A 19 3.34 6.41 9.77
C VAL A 19 1.87 6.30 10.10
N TYR A 20 1.09 5.69 9.20
CA TYR A 20 -0.34 5.51 9.42
C TYR A 20 -0.84 4.18 8.86
N ILE A 21 -2.01 3.79 9.36
CA ILE A 21 -2.78 2.66 8.86
C ILE A 21 -4.20 3.10 8.52
N SER A 22 -4.80 2.43 7.54
CA SER A 22 -6.20 2.65 7.15
C SER A 22 -6.80 1.38 6.54
N ARG A 23 -8.12 1.33 6.38
CA ARG A 23 -8.83 0.24 5.69
C ARG A 23 -9.31 0.70 4.33
N ILE A 24 -9.24 -0.16 3.33
CA ILE A 24 -9.85 0.10 2.02
C ILE A 24 -11.39 0.16 2.13
N THR A 25 -12.02 1.05 1.37
CA THR A 25 -13.49 1.15 1.29
C THR A 25 -14.02 0.38 0.07
N SER A 26 -15.34 0.23 -0.02
CA SER A 26 -15.99 -0.30 -1.22
C SER A 26 -15.70 0.56 -2.46
N THR A 27 -15.60 1.89 -2.30
CA THR A 27 -15.15 2.80 -3.36
C THR A 27 -13.71 2.52 -3.78
N GLY A 28 -12.81 2.27 -2.81
CA GLY A 28 -11.45 1.85 -3.14
C GLY A 28 -11.39 0.50 -3.87
N LEU A 29 -12.33 -0.42 -3.57
CA LEU A 29 -12.41 -1.73 -4.22
C LEU A 29 -13.15 -1.72 -5.57
N SER A 30 -13.84 -0.64 -5.93
CA SER A 30 -14.67 -0.61 -7.14
C SER A 30 -13.86 -0.65 -8.43
N SER A 31 -12.57 -0.28 -8.39
CA SER A 31 -11.65 -0.41 -9.52
C SER A 31 -10.50 -1.38 -9.21
N PRO A 32 -10.24 -2.37 -10.09
CA PRO A 32 -9.02 -3.17 -10.03
C PRO A 32 -7.73 -2.34 -10.18
N SER A 33 -7.82 -1.11 -10.72
CA SER A 33 -6.68 -0.21 -10.89
C SER A 33 -6.41 0.66 -9.67
N THR A 34 -7.29 0.72 -8.67
CA THR A 34 -7.22 1.71 -7.57
C THR A 34 -5.84 1.79 -6.93
N LEU A 35 -5.19 0.64 -6.69
CA LEU A 35 -3.85 0.62 -6.09
C LEU A 35 -2.77 1.19 -7.02
N ASN A 36 -2.85 0.94 -8.34
CA ASN A 36 -1.98 1.63 -9.31
C ASN A 36 -2.23 3.13 -9.24
N ASP A 37 -3.51 3.53 -9.28
CA ASP A 37 -3.90 4.93 -9.40
C ASP A 37 -3.46 5.73 -8.18
N ILE A 38 -3.59 5.15 -6.97
CA ILE A 38 -3.05 5.72 -5.72
C ILE A 38 -1.53 5.85 -5.82
N SER A 39 -0.85 4.79 -6.23
CA SER A 39 0.62 4.74 -6.30
C SER A 39 1.19 5.74 -7.29
N GLU A 40 0.67 5.80 -8.52
CA GLU A 40 1.10 6.74 -9.57
C GLU A 40 0.89 8.19 -9.14
N THR A 41 -0.31 8.49 -8.66
CA THR A 41 -0.66 9.83 -8.17
C THR A 41 0.22 10.24 -6.99
N ALA A 42 0.50 9.32 -6.07
CA ALA A 42 1.33 9.59 -4.91
C ALA A 42 2.81 9.74 -5.30
N VAL A 43 3.34 8.95 -6.24
CA VAL A 43 4.72 9.09 -6.73
C VAL A 43 4.95 10.46 -7.36
N GLU A 44 4.04 10.93 -8.21
CA GLU A 44 4.17 12.24 -8.86
C GLU A 44 4.19 13.38 -7.84
N ARG A 45 3.23 13.40 -6.91
CA ARG A 45 3.16 14.43 -5.86
C ARG A 45 4.32 14.36 -4.89
N ASN A 46 4.69 13.15 -4.48
CA ASN A 46 5.81 12.97 -3.57
C ASN A 46 7.13 13.45 -4.17
N LYS A 47 7.33 13.33 -5.49
CA LYS A 47 8.49 13.93 -6.16
C LYS A 47 8.50 15.46 -6.06
N ILE A 48 7.34 16.09 -6.27
CA ILE A 48 7.20 17.56 -6.18
C ILE A 48 7.46 18.04 -4.75
N ASP A 49 6.91 17.33 -3.76
CA ASP A 49 6.98 17.70 -2.34
C ASP A 49 8.25 17.17 -1.63
N ASN A 50 9.19 16.56 -2.37
CA ASN A 50 10.37 15.87 -1.83
C ASN A 50 10.04 14.89 -0.69
N VAL A 51 8.95 14.15 -0.85
CA VAL A 51 8.50 13.08 0.04
C VAL A 51 9.05 11.74 -0.48
N THR A 52 9.51 10.92 0.45
CA THR A 52 9.90 9.53 0.18
C THR A 52 9.07 8.59 1.04
N GLY A 53 9.03 7.30 0.70
CA GLY A 53 8.33 6.34 1.55
C GLY A 53 7.96 5.03 0.92
N ILE A 54 7.13 4.30 1.65
CA ILE A 54 6.64 2.98 1.31
C ILE A 54 5.14 2.85 1.62
N LEU A 55 4.39 2.20 0.72
CA LEU A 55 2.97 1.92 0.85
C LEU A 55 2.74 0.41 0.78
N CYS A 56 2.34 -0.19 1.89
CA CYS A 56 2.02 -1.60 2.00
C CYS A 56 0.51 -1.82 1.94
N TYR A 57 0.10 -2.82 1.15
CA TYR A 57 -1.30 -3.25 1.05
C TYR A 57 -1.42 -4.77 1.18
N GLY A 58 -2.39 -5.23 1.96
CA GLY A 58 -2.75 -6.63 2.06
C GLY A 58 -4.01 -6.82 2.91
N ASN A 59 -4.79 -7.86 2.65
CA ASN A 59 -5.96 -8.20 3.48
C ASN A 59 -6.93 -7.02 3.74
N GLY A 60 -7.05 -6.09 2.78
CA GLY A 60 -7.89 -4.89 2.88
C GLY A 60 -7.33 -3.75 3.76
N TYR A 61 -6.08 -3.85 4.21
CA TYR A 61 -5.42 -2.85 5.04
C TYR A 61 -4.30 -2.13 4.28
N PHE A 62 -4.12 -0.85 4.61
CA PHE A 62 -2.98 -0.05 4.23
C PHE A 62 -2.08 0.21 5.45
N LEU A 63 -0.77 0.16 5.24
CA LEU A 63 0.23 0.77 6.11
C LEU A 63 1.16 1.59 5.24
N GLN A 64 1.31 2.87 5.56
CA GLN A 64 2.21 3.75 4.83
C GLN A 64 3.14 4.46 5.78
N CYS A 65 4.42 4.48 5.43
CA CYS A 65 5.45 5.29 6.07
C CYS A 65 5.99 6.25 5.02
N VAL A 66 5.93 7.55 5.30
CA VAL A 66 6.44 8.61 4.44
C VAL A 66 7.31 9.57 5.22
N GLU A 67 8.25 10.19 4.53
CA GLU A 67 9.31 11.02 5.11
C GLU A 67 9.44 12.29 4.28
N GLY A 68 9.59 13.44 4.92
CA GLY A 68 9.61 14.74 4.24
C GLY A 68 9.59 15.88 5.25
N SER A 69 9.40 17.11 4.77
CA SER A 69 9.19 18.25 5.67
C SER A 69 7.87 18.12 6.43
N GLU A 70 7.81 18.69 7.64
CA GLU A 70 6.58 18.73 8.45
C GLU A 70 5.40 19.29 7.65
N GLN A 71 5.66 20.34 6.86
CA GLN A 71 4.65 20.96 6.00
C GLN A 71 4.14 20.00 4.92
N ALA A 72 5.02 19.26 4.24
CA ALA A 72 4.63 18.30 3.20
C ALA A 72 3.81 17.15 3.80
N LEU A 73 4.22 16.62 4.95
CA LEU A 73 3.51 15.54 5.64
C LEU A 73 2.16 15.98 6.20
N THR A 74 2.07 17.22 6.69
CA THR A 74 0.80 17.81 7.12
C THR A 74 -0.19 17.96 5.96
N ASN A 75 0.29 18.44 4.81
CA ASN A 75 -0.53 18.54 3.59
C ASN A 75 -0.99 17.15 3.10
N LEU A 76 -0.13 16.14 3.15
CA LEU A 76 -0.50 14.76 2.85
C LEU A 76 -1.60 14.27 3.82
N LYS A 77 -1.41 14.47 5.13
CA LYS A 77 -2.39 14.08 6.15
C LYS A 77 -3.76 14.70 5.89
N ASN A 78 -3.82 15.98 5.53
CA ASN A 78 -5.09 16.65 5.21
C ASN A 78 -5.80 16.02 4.00
N ARG A 79 -5.05 15.59 2.98
CA ARG A 79 -5.61 14.87 1.82
C ARG A 79 -6.12 13.49 2.21
N LEU A 80 -5.39 12.76 3.06
CA LEU A 80 -5.81 11.44 3.56
C LEU A 80 -7.09 11.51 4.39
N LEU A 81 -7.41 12.64 5.04
CA LEU A 81 -8.65 12.76 5.80
C LEU A 81 -9.90 12.82 4.91
N VAL A 82 -9.77 13.20 3.64
CA VAL A 82 -10.89 13.40 2.71
C VAL A 82 -10.91 12.39 1.55
N ASP A 83 -9.97 11.46 1.51
CA ASP A 83 -9.87 10.44 0.47
C ASP A 83 -10.87 9.30 0.77
N ASP A 84 -11.86 9.13 -0.10
CA ASP A 84 -12.97 8.19 0.09
C ASP A 84 -12.61 6.73 -0.23
N ARG A 85 -11.40 6.48 -0.75
CA ARG A 85 -10.90 5.14 -1.07
C ARG A 85 -10.46 4.38 0.17
N HIS A 86 -10.32 5.06 1.31
CA HIS A 86 -9.97 4.46 2.58
C HIS A 86 -10.78 5.04 3.75
N LYS A 87 -10.73 4.37 4.89
CA LYS A 87 -11.42 4.75 6.12
C LYS A 87 -10.63 4.33 7.36
N GLU A 88 -11.09 4.77 8.52
CA GLU A 88 -10.52 4.39 9.83
C GLU A 88 -9.02 4.75 9.94
N LEU A 89 -8.63 5.91 9.40
CA LEU A 89 -7.25 6.40 9.44
C LEU A 89 -6.76 6.50 10.89
N LYS A 90 -5.69 5.77 11.21
CA LYS A 90 -4.99 5.83 12.50
C LYS A 90 -3.55 6.21 12.27
N ILE A 91 -3.14 7.34 12.85
CA ILE A 91 -1.72 7.74 12.88
C ILE A 91 -1.01 6.90 13.95
N LEU A 92 0.03 6.19 13.53
CA LEU A 92 0.89 5.40 14.41
C LEU A 92 2.07 6.22 14.91
N ASP A 93 2.62 7.08 14.05
CA ASP A 93 3.71 7.96 14.41
C ASP A 93 3.72 9.24 13.54
N PHE A 94 4.08 10.35 14.17
CA PHE A 94 4.40 11.62 13.51
C PHE A 94 5.52 12.25 14.34
N SER A 95 6.76 12.12 13.88
CA SER A 95 7.95 12.49 14.66
C SER A 95 9.08 13.00 13.77
N GLU A 96 9.96 13.81 14.36
CA GLU A 96 11.21 14.24 13.72
C GLU A 96 12.17 13.06 13.57
N ILE A 97 12.87 12.99 12.43
CA ILE A 97 13.87 11.97 12.13
C ILE A 97 15.17 12.61 11.66
N THR A 98 16.30 11.98 11.98
CA THR A 98 17.62 12.50 11.59
C THR A 98 18.06 12.06 10.18
N LYS A 99 17.46 10.98 9.66
CA LYS A 99 17.75 10.44 8.33
C LYS A 99 16.54 9.71 7.75
N ARG A 100 16.37 9.79 6.44
CA ARG A 100 15.38 9.01 5.68
C ARG A 100 15.75 7.53 5.70
N ARG A 101 14.79 6.69 6.06
CA ARG A 101 14.83 5.22 5.95
C ARG A 101 14.58 4.76 4.52
N PHE A 102 13.77 5.51 3.76
CA PHE A 102 13.33 5.13 2.42
C PHE A 102 13.77 6.14 1.34
N ALA A 103 14.96 6.74 1.52
CA ALA A 103 15.48 7.81 0.66
C ALA A 103 15.51 7.47 -0.85
N GLY A 104 15.62 6.19 -1.21
CA GLY A 104 15.69 5.73 -2.60
C GLY A 104 14.36 5.75 -3.37
N TRP A 105 13.23 6.02 -2.72
CA TRP A 105 11.91 5.88 -3.35
C TRP A 105 10.98 7.03 -2.98
N SER A 106 10.51 7.79 -3.99
CA SER A 106 9.44 8.79 -3.80
C SER A 106 8.18 8.14 -3.21
N LEU A 107 7.84 6.95 -3.69
CA LEU A 107 6.97 6.00 -2.99
C LEU A 107 7.16 4.62 -3.60
N ARG A 108 7.49 3.62 -2.78
CA ARG A 108 7.46 2.21 -3.21
C ARG A 108 6.18 1.56 -2.70
N SER A 109 5.41 0.92 -3.57
CA SER A 109 4.21 0.20 -3.13
C SER A 109 4.34 -1.31 -3.26
N ILE A 110 3.83 -2.02 -2.27
CA ILE A 110 4.02 -3.45 -2.07
C ILE A 110 2.68 -4.10 -1.73
N THR A 111 2.33 -5.15 -2.49
CA THR A 111 1.23 -6.05 -2.12
C THR A 111 1.79 -7.27 -1.40
N LEU A 112 1.29 -7.55 -0.19
CA LEU A 112 1.98 -8.45 0.72
C LEU A 112 1.80 -9.96 0.42
N GLU A 113 0.91 -10.31 -0.50
CA GLU A 113 0.39 -11.67 -0.61
C GLU A 113 1.28 -12.67 -1.37
N ARG A 114 2.27 -12.24 -2.15
CA ARG A 114 2.90 -13.14 -3.15
C ARG A 114 4.39 -13.47 -2.96
N TRP A 115 5.14 -12.77 -2.10
CA TRP A 115 6.59 -13.01 -1.97
C TRP A 115 7.16 -12.93 -0.53
N MET A 116 6.50 -12.24 0.41
CA MET A 116 6.99 -12.10 1.79
C MET A 116 6.76 -13.32 2.69
N THR A 117 6.13 -14.38 2.19
CA THR A 117 6.01 -15.66 2.92
C THR A 117 7.35 -16.39 3.10
N LYS A 118 8.39 -15.97 2.39
CA LYS A 118 9.74 -16.54 2.48
C LYS A 118 10.58 -15.95 3.61
N GLU A 119 10.22 -14.79 4.14
CA GLU A 119 10.90 -14.15 5.26
C GLU A 119 10.31 -14.66 6.59
N PRO A 120 11.04 -15.45 7.39
CA PRO A 120 10.51 -16.08 8.61
C PRO A 120 9.98 -15.07 9.63
N GLU A 121 10.61 -13.89 9.71
CA GLU A 121 10.21 -12.83 10.62
C GLU A 121 8.92 -12.11 10.16
N LEU A 122 8.72 -11.93 8.85
CA LEU A 122 7.46 -11.38 8.32
C LEU A 122 6.30 -12.35 8.47
N LYS A 123 6.56 -13.66 8.43
CA LYS A 123 5.53 -14.69 8.62
C LYS A 123 4.80 -14.56 9.96
N LYS A 124 5.46 -14.08 11.02
CA LYS A 124 4.86 -13.85 12.34
C LYS A 124 3.84 -12.70 12.32
N LEU A 125 4.01 -11.75 11.42
CA LEU A 125 3.15 -10.58 11.23
C LEU A 125 2.03 -10.84 10.20
N MET A 126 1.93 -12.09 9.71
CA MET A 126 0.90 -12.53 8.78
C MET A 126 -0.21 -13.32 9.51
N PRO A 127 -1.49 -13.17 9.13
CA PRO A 127 -1.98 -12.32 8.05
C PRO A 127 -1.81 -10.84 8.36
N PHE A 128 -1.56 -10.03 7.32
CA PHE A 128 -1.35 -8.60 7.51
C PHE A 128 -2.61 -7.93 8.07
N LYS A 129 -2.52 -7.55 9.34
CA LYS A 129 -3.62 -6.98 10.12
C LYS A 129 -3.08 -5.94 11.10
N PRO A 130 -2.64 -4.78 10.60
CA PRO A 130 -1.88 -3.84 11.41
C PRO A 130 -2.69 -3.16 12.54
N TYR A 131 -4.01 -3.33 12.57
CA TYR A 131 -4.86 -2.90 13.69
C TYR A 131 -4.81 -3.85 14.90
N GLU A 132 -4.45 -5.11 14.68
CA GLU A 132 -4.34 -6.14 15.71
C GLU A 132 -2.90 -6.22 16.26
N TRP A 133 -1.98 -5.41 15.73
CA TRP A 133 -0.58 -5.39 16.12
C TRP A 133 -0.34 -4.67 17.44
N ASP A 134 0.62 -5.18 18.22
CA ASP A 134 1.14 -4.53 19.43
C ASP A 134 1.90 -3.24 19.07
N SER A 135 2.07 -2.35 20.06
CA SER A 135 2.63 -1.00 19.88
C SER A 135 3.97 -0.91 19.14
N ASN A 136 4.78 -1.99 19.15
CA ASN A 136 6.11 -2.02 18.55
C ASN A 136 6.20 -2.88 17.28
N GLU A 137 5.14 -3.59 16.89
CA GLU A 137 5.19 -4.53 15.77
C GLU A 137 5.25 -3.82 14.41
N TRP A 138 4.60 -2.67 14.27
CA TRP A 138 4.71 -1.86 13.06
C TRP A 138 6.15 -1.32 12.86
N GLN A 139 6.88 -1.05 13.94
CA GLN A 139 8.28 -0.62 13.87
C GLN A 139 9.14 -1.76 13.35
N LYS A 140 9.00 -2.95 13.97
CA LYS A 140 9.69 -4.17 13.52
C LYS A 140 9.39 -4.48 12.05
N PHE A 141 8.13 -4.33 11.63
CA PHE A 141 7.73 -4.50 10.25
C PHE A 141 8.49 -3.57 9.29
N LEU A 142 8.55 -2.27 9.62
CA LEU A 142 9.30 -1.31 8.82
C LEU A 142 10.81 -1.57 8.85
N ASP A 143 11.36 -2.03 9.98
CA ASP A 143 12.78 -2.40 10.11
C ASP A 143 13.15 -3.57 9.18
N ILE A 144 12.29 -4.60 9.14
CA ILE A 144 12.48 -5.74 8.24
C ILE A 144 12.42 -5.30 6.77
N LEU A 145 11.44 -4.45 6.42
CA LEU A 145 11.33 -3.91 5.06
C LEU A 145 12.54 -3.08 4.67
N GLN A 146 13.01 -2.22 5.57
CA GLN A 146 14.19 -1.41 5.33
C GLN A 146 15.42 -2.29 5.07
N GLY A 147 15.69 -3.28 5.94
CA GLY A 147 16.83 -4.19 5.77
C GLY A 147 16.76 -5.00 4.47
N TYR A 148 15.57 -5.47 4.10
CA TYR A 148 15.35 -6.15 2.82
C TYR A 148 15.75 -5.27 1.63
N TYR A 149 15.31 -4.00 1.59
CA TYR A 149 15.59 -3.12 0.45
C TYR A 149 17.01 -2.56 0.42
N GLU A 150 17.64 -2.34 1.59
CA GLU A 150 19.06 -1.99 1.66
C GLU A 150 19.92 -3.11 1.05
N GLU A 151 19.59 -4.37 1.35
CA GLU A 151 20.28 -5.54 0.80
C GLU A 151 20.04 -5.71 -0.72
N GLN A 152 18.81 -5.48 -1.21
CA GLN A 152 18.53 -5.48 -2.66
C GLN A 152 19.31 -4.37 -3.39
N THR A 153 19.43 -3.20 -2.78
CA THR A 153 20.19 -2.06 -3.34
C THR A 153 21.68 -2.39 -3.40
N ARG A 154 22.22 -3.02 -2.35
CA ARG A 154 23.63 -3.45 -2.27
C ARG A 154 23.98 -4.53 -3.30
N THR A 155 23.06 -5.45 -3.56
CA THR A 155 23.25 -6.56 -4.51
C THR A 155 22.96 -6.17 -5.97
N GLY A 156 22.54 -4.93 -6.23
CA GLY A 156 22.22 -4.44 -7.57
C GLY A 156 20.94 -5.04 -8.16
N ASN A 157 20.21 -5.84 -7.40
CA ASN A 157 18.99 -6.52 -7.83
C ASN A 157 17.75 -5.68 -7.46
N VAL A 158 17.76 -4.40 -7.85
CA VAL A 158 16.65 -3.50 -7.54
C VAL A 158 15.48 -3.84 -8.47
N ASP A 159 14.48 -4.53 -7.94
CA ASP A 159 13.15 -4.59 -8.57
C ASP A 159 12.66 -3.16 -8.81
N THR A 160 12.71 -2.71 -10.07
CA THR A 160 12.38 -1.34 -10.49
C THR A 160 10.86 -1.13 -10.41
N PRO A 161 10.36 0.01 -9.88
CA PRO A 161 8.92 0.27 -9.88
C PRO A 161 8.42 0.74 -11.27
N PRO A 162 7.11 0.64 -11.53
CA PRO A 162 6.11 0.07 -10.65
C PRO A 162 5.97 -1.43 -10.92
N VAL A 163 5.73 -2.20 -9.86
CA VAL A 163 4.99 -3.46 -10.03
C VAL A 163 3.68 -3.07 -10.68
N LYS A 164 3.56 -3.18 -12.01
CA LYS A 164 2.31 -2.90 -12.71
C LYS A 164 1.26 -3.83 -12.10
N TYR A 165 0.25 -3.28 -11.44
CA TYR A 165 -0.77 -4.05 -10.74
C TYR A 165 -1.80 -4.65 -11.72
N SER A 166 -1.42 -4.76 -13.00
CA SER A 166 -2.15 -5.54 -14.01
C SER A 166 -2.30 -7.01 -13.61
N THR A 167 -1.59 -7.50 -12.60
CA THR A 167 -1.77 -8.87 -12.09
C THR A 167 -3.06 -9.11 -11.30
N LEU A 168 -3.74 -8.09 -10.78
CA LEU A 168 -5.08 -8.26 -10.17
C LEU A 168 -6.19 -8.36 -11.23
N GLY A 169 -6.02 -7.69 -12.38
CA GLY A 169 -6.84 -7.94 -13.56
C GLY A 169 -6.61 -9.34 -14.15
N VAL A 170 -5.41 -9.90 -13.98
CA VAL A 170 -5.07 -11.25 -14.44
C VAL A 170 -5.56 -12.34 -13.48
N THR A 171 -5.73 -12.09 -12.18
CA THR A 171 -6.32 -13.09 -11.27
C THR A 171 -7.83 -13.12 -11.35
N LEU A 172 -8.53 -12.01 -11.53
CA LEU A 172 -9.97 -12.05 -11.75
C LEU A 172 -10.31 -12.63 -13.13
N SER A 173 -9.57 -12.26 -14.19
CA SER A 173 -9.75 -12.89 -15.52
C SER A 173 -9.25 -14.33 -15.58
N LYS A 174 -8.21 -14.73 -14.81
CA LYS A 174 -7.85 -16.16 -14.67
C LYS A 174 -8.83 -16.95 -13.82
N VAL A 175 -9.40 -16.40 -12.75
CA VAL A 175 -10.39 -17.09 -11.91
C VAL A 175 -11.71 -17.23 -12.67
N VAL A 176 -12.13 -16.18 -13.39
CA VAL A 176 -13.27 -16.26 -14.31
C VAL A 176 -12.97 -17.21 -15.48
N GLY A 177 -11.74 -17.23 -16.00
CA GLY A 177 -11.30 -18.17 -17.04
C GLY A 177 -11.17 -19.63 -16.57
N GLN A 178 -10.71 -19.87 -15.34
CA GLN A 178 -10.58 -21.21 -14.75
C GLN A 178 -11.93 -21.83 -14.38
N HIS A 179 -12.94 -21.00 -14.11
CA HIS A 179 -14.30 -21.47 -13.81
C HIS A 179 -15.30 -21.20 -14.95
N GLN A 180 -14.86 -20.71 -16.11
CA GLN A 180 -15.76 -20.44 -17.24
C GLN A 180 -16.48 -21.71 -17.72
N ALA A 181 -15.76 -22.83 -17.75
CA ALA A 181 -16.35 -24.15 -18.05
C ALA A 181 -17.34 -24.59 -16.96
N PHE A 182 -17.07 -24.29 -15.68
CA PHE A 182 -17.98 -24.62 -14.58
C PHE A 182 -19.31 -23.85 -14.71
N PHE A 183 -19.28 -22.55 -14.98
CA PHE A 183 -20.50 -21.75 -15.18
C PHE A 183 -21.26 -22.13 -16.46
N LEU A 184 -20.55 -22.48 -17.54
CA LEU A 184 -21.18 -22.96 -18.78
C LEU A 184 -21.87 -24.33 -18.57
N ILE A 185 -21.22 -25.25 -17.86
CA ILE A 185 -21.80 -26.56 -17.55
C ILE A 185 -23.02 -26.40 -16.64
N GLN A 186 -22.95 -25.56 -15.61
CA GLN A 186 -24.07 -25.31 -14.69
C GLN A 186 -25.28 -24.68 -15.39
N THR A 187 -25.05 -23.75 -16.33
CA THR A 187 -26.14 -23.12 -17.09
C THR A 187 -26.80 -24.10 -18.06
N ILE A 188 -26.03 -24.94 -18.76
CA ILE A 188 -26.58 -25.99 -19.64
C ILE A 188 -27.37 -27.03 -18.83
N LEU A 189 -26.84 -27.49 -17.69
CA LEU A 189 -27.54 -28.41 -16.79
C LEU A 189 -28.85 -27.82 -16.27
N GLY A 190 -28.83 -26.55 -15.85
CA GLY A 190 -30.04 -25.85 -15.43
C GLY A 190 -31.10 -25.77 -16.53
N LEU A 191 -30.70 -25.43 -17.76
CA LEU A 191 -31.62 -25.38 -18.91
C LEU A 191 -32.19 -26.76 -19.26
N MET A 192 -31.38 -27.83 -19.20
CA MET A 192 -31.88 -29.19 -19.42
C MET A 192 -32.89 -29.61 -18.35
N ILE A 193 -32.64 -29.31 -17.08
CA ILE A 193 -33.57 -29.62 -15.98
C ILE A 193 -34.90 -28.88 -16.16
N VAL A 194 -34.85 -27.61 -16.55
CA VAL A 194 -36.08 -26.84 -16.82
C VAL A 194 -36.84 -27.41 -18.02
N ALA A 195 -36.14 -27.79 -19.09
CA ALA A 195 -36.76 -28.39 -20.27
C ALA A 195 -37.39 -29.76 -19.98
N THR A 196 -36.74 -30.61 -19.17
CA THR A 196 -37.32 -31.91 -18.77
C THR A 196 -38.53 -31.74 -17.87
N LEU A 197 -38.50 -30.79 -16.93
CA LEU A 197 -39.66 -30.48 -16.08
C LEU A 197 -40.84 -29.93 -16.90
N LEU A 198 -40.58 -29.08 -17.90
CA LEU A 198 -41.60 -28.58 -18.81
C LEU A 198 -42.20 -29.67 -19.70
N TRP A 199 -41.38 -30.60 -20.22
CA TRP A 199 -41.87 -31.78 -20.95
C TRP A 199 -42.76 -32.63 -20.05
N LEU A 200 -42.34 -32.87 -18.79
CA LEU A 200 -43.07 -33.74 -17.87
C LEU A 200 -44.41 -33.15 -17.39
N LEU A 201 -44.58 -31.83 -17.54
CA LEU A 201 -45.83 -31.10 -17.24
C LEU A 201 -46.78 -30.97 -18.44
N LEU A 202 -46.35 -31.40 -19.64
CA LEU A 202 -47.15 -31.40 -20.88
C LEU A 202 -47.66 -32.81 -21.19
#